data_AF-K9HBV6-F1
#
_entry.id   AF-K9HBV6-F1
#
_cell.length_a   1.000
_cell.length_b   1.000
_cell.length_c   1.000
_cell.angle_alpha   90.00
_cell.angle_beta   90.00
_cell.angle_gamma   90.00
#
_symmetry.space_group_name_H-M   'P 1'
#
loop_
_entity.id
_entity.type
_entity.pdbx_description
1 polymer ?
#
loop_
_entity_poly.entity_id
_entity_poly.type
_entity_poly.pdbx_seq_one_letter_code
_entity_poly.pdbx_strand_id
1 'polypeptide(L)' 'MDVDMVSFTGSTEPGRRFLSYSAGSNLKEVVLEMVGKNPCIVMNDAENLEDIPTPVYGVQQGHHLS' A
#
# COMPACT_ATOMS: atom_id res chain seq x y z
N MET A 1 21.27 -6.55 -23.64
CA MET A 1 19.97 -6.95 -23.08
C MET A 1 19.21 -5.68 -22.79
N ASP A 2 18.02 -5.56 -23.33
CA ASP A 2 17.12 -4.43 -23.05
C ASP A 2 16.03 -4.89 -22.09
N VAL A 3 15.48 -3.97 -21.29
CA VAL A 3 14.41 -4.28 -20.34
C VAL A 3 13.12 -3.69 -20.89
N ASP A 4 12.15 -4.54 -21.17
CA ASP A 4 10.88 -4.13 -21.78
C ASP A 4 9.86 -3.63 -20.73
N MET A 5 9.95 -4.11 -19.49
CA MET A 5 9.00 -3.78 -18.41
C MET A 5 9.63 -3.82 -17.01
N VAL A 6 9.10 -3.01 -16.11
CA VAL A 6 9.35 -3.08 -14.65
C VAL A 6 8.04 -3.19 -13.90
N SER A 7 7.92 -4.20 -13.03
CA SER A 7 6.86 -4.30 -12.03
C SER A 7 7.46 -4.13 -10.63
N PHE A 8 6.93 -3.20 -9.85
CA PHE A 8 7.43 -2.87 -8.52
C PHE A 8 6.33 -2.86 -7.47
N THR A 9 6.58 -3.51 -6.34
CA THR A 9 5.75 -3.44 -5.13
C THR A 9 6.56 -2.89 -3.97
N GLY A 10 6.10 -1.81 -3.33
CA GLY A 10 6.80 -1.25 -2.18
C GLY A 10 6.40 0.18 -1.82
N SER A 11 7.34 0.90 -1.22
CA SER A 11 7.10 2.27 -0.73
C SER A 11 6.97 3.28 -1.87
N THR A 12 6.12 4.28 -1.67
CA THR A 12 5.79 5.31 -2.67
C THR A 12 7.00 6.12 -3.14
N GLU A 13 7.91 6.46 -2.24
CA GLU A 13 9.07 7.29 -2.57
C GLU A 13 10.04 6.62 -3.55
N PRO A 14 10.55 5.40 -3.32
CA PRO A 14 11.32 4.69 -4.34
C PRO A 14 10.48 4.33 -5.56
N GLY A 15 9.20 3.94 -5.39
CA GLY A 15 8.32 3.55 -6.49
C GLY A 15 8.14 4.63 -7.56
N ARG A 16 7.94 5.90 -7.16
CA ARG A 16 7.78 7.02 -8.12
C ARG A 16 9.00 7.24 -9.01
N ARG A 17 10.20 6.86 -8.57
CA ARG A 17 11.44 7.11 -9.33
C ARG A 17 11.49 6.29 -10.62
N PHE A 18 10.84 5.12 -10.65
CA PHE A 18 10.79 4.27 -11.85
C PHE A 18 10.11 4.94 -13.05
N LEU A 19 9.16 5.86 -12.83
CA LEU A 19 8.55 6.62 -13.92
C LEU A 19 9.59 7.52 -14.63
N SER A 20 10.41 8.23 -13.84
CA SER A 20 11.50 9.05 -14.38
C SER A 20 12.58 8.20 -15.05
N TYR A 21 12.90 7.03 -14.50
CA TYR A 21 13.90 6.13 -15.08
C TYR A 21 13.42 5.52 -16.40
N SER A 22 12.14 5.17 -16.52
CA SER A 22 11.56 4.74 -17.79
C SER A 22 11.61 5.87 -18.82
N ALA A 23 11.16 7.09 -18.45
CA ALA A 23 11.20 8.26 -19.30
C ALA A 23 12.60 8.61 -19.81
N GLY A 24 13.63 8.46 -18.97
CA GLY A 24 15.02 8.74 -19.29
C GLY A 24 15.77 7.59 -19.97
N SER A 25 15.13 6.44 -20.22
CA SER A 25 15.75 5.28 -20.87
C SER A 25 15.06 4.95 -22.19
N ASN A 26 14.20 3.93 -22.23
CA ASN A 26 13.60 3.40 -23.45
C ASN A 26 12.06 3.39 -23.42
N LEU A 27 11.45 4.13 -22.48
CA LEU A 27 9.99 4.14 -22.27
C LEU A 27 9.39 2.77 -21.96
N LYS A 28 10.15 1.90 -21.27
CA LYS A 28 9.66 0.62 -20.76
C LYS A 28 8.37 0.78 -19.96
N GLU A 29 7.49 -0.20 -20.08
CA GLU A 29 6.26 -0.24 -19.31
C GLU A 29 6.57 -0.33 -17.80
N VAL A 30 5.84 0.42 -16.98
CA VAL A 30 6.03 0.44 -15.52
C VAL A 30 4.71 0.20 -14.82
N VAL A 31 4.65 -0.85 -14.00
CA VAL A 31 3.53 -1.13 -13.08
C VAL A 31 4.00 -0.88 -11.65
N LEU A 32 3.25 -0.07 -10.90
CA LEU A 32 3.56 0.32 -9.54
C LEU A 32 2.43 -0.06 -8.58
N GLU A 33 2.72 -0.98 -7.68
CA GLU A 33 1.86 -1.33 -6.54
C GLU A 33 2.45 -0.70 -5.28
N MET A 34 1.95 0.45 -4.87
CA MET A 34 2.51 1.23 -3.77
C MET A 34 1.59 1.24 -2.56
N VAL A 35 2.18 1.39 -1.38
CA VAL A 35 1.41 1.45 -0.14
C VAL A 35 0.42 2.63 -0.19
N GLY A 36 -0.86 2.32 0.03
CA GLY A 36 -1.92 3.30 0.25
C GLY A 36 -2.17 3.49 1.73
N LYS A 37 -2.69 4.65 2.12
CA LYS A 37 -3.25 4.83 3.46
C LYS A 37 -4.70 4.39 3.41
N ASN A 38 -4.99 3.21 3.92
CA ASN A 38 -6.35 2.67 4.00
C ASN A 38 -6.93 3.04 5.38
N PRO A 39 -7.72 4.13 5.49
CA PRO A 39 -8.35 4.49 6.75
C PRO A 39 -9.37 3.42 7.13
N CYS A 40 -9.37 3.04 8.39
CA CYS A 40 -10.38 2.18 8.97
C CYS A 40 -10.90 2.86 10.24
N ILE A 41 -12.21 3.09 10.30
CA ILE A 41 -12.87 3.70 11.46
C ILE A 41 -13.75 2.62 12.07
N VAL A 42 -13.53 2.34 13.35
CA VAL A 42 -14.39 1.47 14.14
C VAL A 42 -15.13 2.33 15.15
N MET A 43 -16.45 2.22 15.17
CA MET A 43 -17.30 2.98 16.08
C MET A 43 -17.47 2.22 17.41
N ASN A 44 -17.86 2.93 18.47
CA ASN A 44 -17.96 2.36 19.82
C ASN A 44 -19.09 1.33 19.99
N ASP A 45 -20.03 1.29 19.04
CA ASP A 45 -21.15 0.35 18.96
C ASP A 45 -20.84 -0.86 18.05
N ALA A 46 -19.59 -1.04 17.62
CA ALA A 46 -19.18 -2.22 16.88
C ALA A 46 -19.26 -3.48 17.76
N GLU A 47 -20.26 -4.31 17.50
CA GLU A 47 -20.44 -5.62 18.15
C GLU A 47 -19.60 -6.70 17.45
N ASN A 48 -19.23 -7.77 18.18
CA ASN A 48 -18.52 -8.95 17.67
C ASN A 48 -17.19 -8.62 16.94
N LEU A 49 -16.24 -8.04 17.66
CA LEU A 49 -14.89 -7.72 17.17
C LEU A 49 -14.05 -8.94 16.73
N GLU A 50 -14.50 -10.15 17.02
CA GLU A 50 -13.86 -11.39 16.58
C GLU A 50 -14.20 -11.73 15.10
N ASP A 51 -15.31 -11.19 14.58
CA ASP A 51 -15.78 -11.43 13.21
C ASP A 51 -15.28 -10.38 12.20
N ILE A 52 -14.65 -9.29 12.68
CA ILE A 52 -14.09 -8.28 11.79
C ILE A 52 -12.73 -8.72 11.22
N PRO A 53 -12.39 -8.33 9.98
CA PRO A 53 -11.10 -8.68 9.39
C PRO A 53 -9.93 -8.28 10.28
N THR A 54 -8.92 -9.15 10.39
CA THR A 54 -7.72 -8.96 11.22
C THR A 54 -7.06 -7.58 11.10
N PRO A 55 -6.97 -6.94 9.91
CA PRO A 55 -6.43 -5.58 9.79
C PRO A 55 -7.22 -4.54 10.58
N VAL A 56 -8.55 -4.71 10.68
CA VAL A 56 -9.46 -3.83 11.42
C VAL A 56 -9.31 -4.06 12.93
N TYR A 57 -9.21 -5.33 13.35
CA TYR A 57 -8.99 -5.69 14.75
C TYR A 57 -7.69 -5.08 15.32
N GLY A 58 -6.61 -5.07 14.53
CA GLY A 58 -5.33 -4.45 14.92
C GLY A 58 -5.42 -2.94 15.15
N VAL A 59 -6.27 -2.23 14.40
CA VAL A 59 -6.52 -0.79 14.59
C VAL A 59 -7.23 -0.54 15.92
N GLN A 60 -8.27 -1.32 16.25
CA GLN A 60 -9.01 -1.22 17.52
C GLN A 60 -8.11 -1.43 18.75
N GLN A 61 -7.27 -2.47 18.75
CA GLN A 61 -6.40 -2.78 19.89
C GLN A 61 -5.31 -1.71 20.09
N GLY A 62 -4.79 -1.14 19.01
CA GLY A 62 -3.85 -0.01 19.07
C GLY A 62 -4.44 1.24 19.74
N HIS A 63 -5.75 1.47 19.60
CA HIS A 63 -6.46 2.58 20.25
C HIS A 63 -6.76 2.35 21.74
N HIS A 64 -6.81 1.10 22.21
CA HIS A 64 -7.08 0.81 23.63
C HIS A 64 -5.79 0.80 24.49
N LEU A 65 -4.62 0.69 23.86
CA LEU A 65 -3.29 0.67 24.49
C LEU A 65 -2.59 2.04 24.51
N SER A 66 -3.26 3.10 24.06
CA SER A 66 -2.75 4.49 24.00
C SER A 66 -3.38 5.40 25.05
#